data_AF-A0A7S1U835-F1
#
_entry.id   AF-A0A7S1U835-F1
#
_cell.length_a   1.000
_cell.length_b   1.000
_cell.length_c   1.000
_cell.angle_alpha   90.00
_cell.angle_beta   90.00
_cell.angle_gamma   90.00
#
_symmetry.space_group_name_H-M   'P 1'
#
loop_
_entity.id
_entity.type
_entity.pdbx_description
1 polymer ?
#
loop_
_entity_poly.entity_id
_entity_poly.type
_entity_poly.pdbx_seq_one_letter_code
_entity_poly.pdbx_strand_id
1 'polypeptide(L)'
;GAAAAGAAGDENARRIAQALVRNLRAHREVQYVVLTAIRDLAVASPALFVDHLRDFYVKAGDPLFSRVLKLEILTLVLTPANAAELLRELGSYVRQGETPTLADGAAVGANGAANGGGANGANGGAVDAFVVAAVKAVGRVAERQPDVADRCVAGLVTLLRASRSHVVVAATADMLRTALLQGRGGWAGHAEAARVVVAMFLEGLTAEAA
;
A
#
# COMPACT_ATOMS: atom_id res chain seq x y z
N GLY A 1 18.36 -24.66 -30.90
CA GLY A 1 18.12 -23.37 -31.59
C GLY A 1 17.28 -22.42 -30.75
N ALA A 2 15.97 -22.66 -30.64
CA ALA A 2 15.02 -21.71 -30.04
C ALA A 2 15.15 -21.50 -28.51
N ALA A 3 15.47 -22.55 -27.73
CA ALA A 3 15.60 -22.44 -26.28
C ALA A 3 16.77 -21.55 -25.83
N ALA A 4 17.87 -21.53 -26.59
CA ALA A 4 19.02 -20.67 -26.30
C ALA A 4 18.76 -19.19 -26.64
N ALA A 5 17.94 -18.93 -27.67
CA ALA A 5 17.52 -17.56 -28.02
C ALA A 5 16.53 -16.98 -26.99
N GLY A 6 15.62 -17.80 -26.45
CA GLY A 6 14.75 -17.42 -25.33
C GLY A 6 15.53 -17.11 -24.06
N ALA A 7 16.50 -17.96 -23.69
CA ALA A 7 17.34 -17.75 -22.51
C ALA A 7 18.20 -16.48 -22.60
N ALA A 8 18.73 -16.15 -23.79
CA ALA A 8 19.47 -14.91 -24.00
C ALA A 8 18.59 -13.65 -23.94
N GLY A 9 17.34 -13.75 -24.43
CA GLY A 9 16.34 -12.70 -24.29
C GLY A 9 15.99 -12.40 -22.83
N ASP A 10 15.76 -13.46 -22.05
CA ASP A 10 15.45 -13.36 -20.62
C ASP A 10 16.60 -12.77 -19.81
N GLU A 11 17.84 -13.12 -20.13
CA GLU A 11 19.03 -12.57 -19.49
C GLU A 11 19.21 -11.06 -19.76
N ASN A 12 18.99 -10.63 -21.00
CA ASN A 12 19.03 -9.21 -21.33
C ASN A 12 17.91 -8.43 -20.62
N ALA A 13 16.70 -8.99 -20.53
CA ALA A 13 15.59 -8.39 -19.80
C ALA A 13 15.92 -8.22 -18.30
N ARG A 14 16.54 -9.22 -17.67
CA ARG A 14 17.01 -9.14 -16.27
C ARG A 14 18.06 -8.04 -16.08
N ARG A 15 19.02 -7.90 -17.01
CA ARG A 15 20.02 -6.81 -16.95
C ARG A 15 19.38 -5.43 -17.06
N ILE A 16 18.39 -5.28 -17.94
CA ILE A 16 17.63 -4.04 -18.08
C ILE A 16 16.89 -3.74 -16.78
N ALA A 17 16.17 -4.72 -16.21
CA ALA A 17 15.48 -4.55 -14.92
C ALA A 17 16.44 -4.11 -13.82
N GLN A 18 17.60 -4.77 -13.70
CA GLN A 18 18.63 -4.41 -12.72
C GLN A 18 19.17 -2.99 -12.94
N ALA A 19 19.39 -2.58 -14.19
CA ALA A 19 19.84 -1.23 -14.51
C ALA A 19 18.80 -0.15 -14.16
N LEU A 20 17.51 -0.44 -14.41
CA LEU A 20 16.42 0.45 -14.02
C LEU A 20 16.34 0.58 -12.49
N VAL A 21 16.41 -0.52 -11.75
CA VAL A 21 16.40 -0.49 -10.28
C VAL A 21 17.57 0.32 -9.72
N ARG A 22 18.78 0.19 -10.30
CA ARG A 22 19.94 1.00 -9.90
C ARG A 22 19.72 2.50 -10.13
N ASN A 23 19.01 2.89 -11.19
CA ASN A 23 18.70 4.28 -11.51
C ASN A 23 17.68 4.92 -10.54
N LEU A 24 17.04 4.15 -9.66
CA LEU A 24 16.19 4.70 -8.59
C LEU A 24 16.97 5.53 -7.55
N ARG A 25 18.30 5.52 -7.61
CA ARG A 25 19.19 6.35 -6.78
C ARG A 25 19.49 7.73 -7.40
N ALA A 26 19.04 7.99 -8.62
CA ALA A 26 19.21 9.27 -9.29
C ALA A 26 18.32 10.38 -8.66
N HIS A 27 18.40 11.59 -9.20
CA HIS A 27 17.54 12.71 -8.78
C HIS A 27 16.05 12.39 -8.95
N ARG A 28 15.20 13.03 -8.14
CA ARG A 28 13.75 12.75 -8.02
C ARG A 28 12.99 12.67 -9.35
N GLU A 29 13.35 13.49 -10.33
CA GLU A 29 12.69 13.53 -11.64
C GLU A 29 13.00 12.26 -12.45
N VAL A 30 14.27 11.86 -12.47
CA VAL A 30 14.72 10.61 -13.09
C VAL A 30 14.10 9.43 -12.37
N GLN A 31 14.11 9.44 -11.04
CA GLN A 31 13.51 8.39 -10.23
C GLN A 31 12.03 8.20 -10.56
N TYR A 32 11.27 9.29 -10.71
CA TYR A 32 9.85 9.23 -11.07
C TYR A 32 9.64 8.58 -12.44
N VAL A 33 10.36 9.03 -13.46
CA VAL A 33 10.26 8.46 -14.82
C VAL A 33 10.62 6.97 -14.82
N VAL A 34 11.67 6.59 -14.10
CA VAL A 34 12.12 5.21 -13.98
C VAL A 34 11.10 4.35 -13.23
N LEU A 35 10.48 4.85 -12.15
CA LEU A 35 9.42 4.14 -11.43
C LEU A 35 8.21 3.88 -12.33
N THR A 36 7.79 4.85 -13.12
CA THR A 36 6.69 4.67 -14.09
C THR A 36 7.03 3.60 -15.12
N ALA A 37 8.23 3.64 -15.69
CA ALA A 37 8.68 2.63 -16.64
C ALA A 37 8.75 1.22 -16.02
N ILE A 38 9.27 1.11 -14.80
CA ILE A 38 9.30 -0.16 -14.05
C ILE A 38 7.88 -0.66 -13.80
N ARG A 39 6.95 0.21 -13.41
CA ARG A 39 5.55 -0.14 -13.17
C ARG A 39 4.92 -0.75 -14.41
N ASP A 40 5.09 -0.12 -15.58
CA ASP A 40 4.52 -0.63 -16.83
C ASP A 40 5.17 -1.95 -17.27
N LEU A 41 6.49 -2.08 -17.09
CA LEU A 41 7.18 -3.36 -17.32
C LEU A 41 6.72 -4.45 -16.35
N ALA A 42 6.46 -4.11 -15.09
CA ALA A 42 5.98 -5.05 -14.07
C ALA A 42 4.55 -5.53 -14.35
N VAL A 43 3.73 -4.76 -15.07
CA VAL A 43 2.43 -5.25 -15.57
C VAL A 43 2.62 -6.36 -16.60
N ALA A 44 3.57 -6.18 -17.52
CA ALA A 44 3.83 -7.15 -18.59
C ALA A 44 4.66 -8.36 -18.14
N SER A 45 5.62 -8.17 -17.24
CA SER A 45 6.58 -9.19 -16.81
C SER A 45 6.99 -8.99 -15.33
N PRO A 46 6.11 -9.30 -14.37
CA PRO A 46 6.37 -9.11 -12.94
C PRO A 46 7.61 -9.86 -12.44
N ALA A 47 7.89 -11.03 -13.01
CA ALA A 47 9.00 -11.91 -12.61
C ALA A 47 10.38 -11.23 -12.69
N LEU A 48 10.55 -10.21 -13.52
CA LEU A 48 11.80 -9.46 -13.65
C LEU A 48 12.17 -8.64 -12.40
N PHE A 49 11.18 -8.38 -11.53
CA PHE A 49 11.34 -7.46 -10.40
C PHE A 49 11.09 -8.11 -9.03
N VAL A 50 10.83 -9.42 -8.99
CA VAL A 50 10.57 -10.15 -7.74
C VAL A 50 11.76 -10.08 -6.78
N ASP A 51 12.98 -10.22 -7.31
CA ASP A 51 14.23 -10.15 -6.52
C ASP A 51 14.56 -8.72 -6.04
N HIS A 52 13.86 -7.72 -6.57
CA HIS A 52 14.04 -6.30 -6.27
C HIS A 52 12.99 -5.73 -5.31
N LEU A 53 12.19 -6.59 -4.66
CA LEU A 53 11.07 -6.17 -3.81
C LEU A 53 11.44 -5.04 -2.82
N ARG A 54 12.54 -5.18 -2.09
CA ARG A 54 12.98 -4.22 -1.07
C ARG A 54 13.43 -2.88 -1.64
N ASP A 55 13.88 -2.84 -2.90
CA ASP A 55 14.25 -1.59 -3.57
C ASP A 55 13.04 -0.67 -3.79
N PHE A 56 11.83 -1.26 -3.83
CA PHE A 56 10.57 -0.55 -3.98
C PHE A 56 9.90 -0.19 -2.65
N TYR A 57 10.52 -0.44 -1.49
CA TYR A 57 9.96 0.01 -0.23
C TYR A 57 9.89 1.54 -0.15
N VAL A 58 8.81 2.02 0.45
CA VAL A 58 8.51 3.43 0.60
C VAL A 58 9.36 3.97 1.74
N LYS A 59 10.10 5.05 1.47
CA LYS A 59 10.97 5.72 2.44
C LYS A 59 10.29 6.98 2.95
N ALA A 60 10.65 7.41 4.17
CA ALA A 60 10.07 8.62 4.78
C ALA A 60 10.25 9.89 3.93
N GLY A 61 11.36 10.01 3.20
CA GLY A 61 11.63 11.15 2.30
C GLY A 61 11.02 11.03 0.90
N ASP A 62 10.31 9.94 0.59
CA ASP A 62 9.71 9.78 -0.74
C ASP A 62 8.52 10.73 -0.88
N PRO A 63 8.41 11.47 -2.00
CA PRO A 63 7.22 12.27 -2.30
C PRO A 63 6.02 11.36 -2.59
N LEU A 64 4.81 11.86 -2.35
CA LEU A 64 3.56 11.07 -2.42
C LEU A 64 3.43 10.26 -3.73
N PHE A 65 3.70 10.87 -4.87
CA PHE A 65 3.61 10.21 -6.18
C PHE A 65 4.56 9.00 -6.29
N SER A 66 5.77 9.09 -5.72
CA SER A 66 6.71 7.97 -5.67
C SER A 66 6.22 6.87 -4.74
N ARG A 67 5.58 7.23 -3.62
CA ARG A 67 4.98 6.26 -2.69
C ARG A 67 3.89 5.44 -3.37
N VAL A 68 3.02 6.11 -4.14
CA VAL A 68 1.93 5.46 -4.89
C VAL A 68 2.48 4.51 -5.95
N LEU A 69 3.43 4.95 -6.78
CA LEU A 69 4.04 4.08 -7.80
C LEU A 69 4.75 2.87 -7.19
N LYS A 70 5.53 3.08 -6.14
CA LYS A 70 6.20 2.00 -5.41
C LYS A 70 5.21 0.98 -4.87
N LEU A 71 4.11 1.46 -4.28
CA LEU A 71 3.07 0.60 -3.76
C LEU A 71 2.40 -0.22 -4.88
N GLU A 72 2.11 0.38 -6.03
CA GLU A 72 1.61 -0.35 -7.20
C GLU A 72 2.57 -1.46 -7.64
N ILE A 73 3.87 -1.14 -7.81
CA ILE A 73 4.91 -2.10 -8.19
C ILE A 73 4.96 -3.25 -7.18
N LEU A 74 4.98 -2.96 -5.88
CA LEU A 74 4.99 -3.98 -4.82
C LEU A 74 3.81 -4.95 -4.94
N THR A 75 2.62 -4.47 -5.31
CA THR A 75 1.46 -5.36 -5.54
C THR A 75 1.55 -6.17 -6.84
N LEU A 76 2.25 -5.67 -7.86
CA LEU A 76 2.45 -6.38 -9.12
C LEU A 76 3.43 -7.54 -8.95
N VAL A 77 4.51 -7.34 -8.20
CA VAL A 77 5.59 -8.33 -8.00
C VAL A 77 5.36 -9.30 -6.83
N LEU A 78 4.15 -9.28 -6.26
CA LEU A 78 3.74 -10.17 -5.18
C LEU A 78 3.76 -11.64 -5.63
N THR A 79 4.38 -12.48 -4.81
CA THR A 79 4.42 -13.93 -4.93
C THR A 79 4.16 -14.58 -3.57
N PRO A 80 3.78 -15.87 -3.50
CA PRO A 80 3.66 -16.59 -2.23
C PRO A 80 4.91 -16.49 -1.35
N ALA A 81 6.10 -16.56 -1.99
CA ALA A 81 7.38 -16.53 -1.31
C ALA A 81 7.67 -15.21 -0.59
N ASN A 82 7.14 -14.10 -1.10
CA ASN A 82 7.39 -12.76 -0.55
C ASN A 82 6.18 -12.12 0.14
N ALA A 83 5.02 -12.77 0.13
CA ALA A 83 3.77 -12.23 0.67
C ALA A 83 3.86 -11.86 2.16
N ALA A 84 4.45 -12.73 2.99
CA ALA A 84 4.58 -12.47 4.42
C ALA A 84 5.47 -11.24 4.71
N GLU A 85 6.56 -11.08 3.96
CA GLU A 85 7.46 -9.93 4.11
C GLU A 85 6.77 -8.65 3.66
N LEU A 86 6.12 -8.66 2.49
CA LEU A 86 5.41 -7.50 1.97
C LEU A 86 4.28 -7.08 2.91
N LEU A 87 3.50 -8.02 3.46
CA LEU A 87 2.41 -7.69 4.37
C LEU A 87 2.87 -7.02 5.65
N ARG A 88 4.01 -7.45 6.20
CA ARG A 88 4.62 -6.80 7.37
C ARG A 88 4.94 -5.33 7.07
N GLU A 89 5.49 -5.09 5.88
CA GLU A 89 5.87 -3.75 5.41
C GLU A 89 4.65 -2.87 5.09
N LEU A 90 3.64 -3.39 4.39
CA LEU A 90 2.39 -2.70 4.15
C LEU A 90 1.69 -2.34 5.46
N GLY A 91 1.74 -3.23 6.45
CA GLY A 91 1.23 -2.97 7.79
C GLY A 91 1.94 -1.79 8.48
N SER A 92 3.24 -1.58 8.26
CA SER A 92 3.91 -0.38 8.78
C SER A 92 3.46 0.88 8.07
N TYR A 93 3.15 0.83 6.77
CA TYR A 93 2.66 2.01 6.04
C TYR A 93 1.32 2.50 6.58
N VAL A 94 0.38 1.59 6.87
CA VAL A 94 -0.90 1.99 7.45
C VAL A 94 -0.72 2.54 8.86
N ARG A 95 0.10 1.89 9.71
CA ARG A 95 0.37 2.39 11.07
C ARG A 95 1.09 3.75 11.09
N GLN A 96 2.00 3.99 10.14
CA GLN A 96 2.77 5.24 10.06
C GLN A 96 1.98 6.39 9.43
N GLY A 97 1.06 6.10 8.50
CA GLY A 97 0.20 7.13 7.90
C GLY A 97 -0.81 7.75 8.88
N GLU A 98 -1.03 7.12 10.03
CA GLU A 98 -1.89 7.64 11.11
C GLU A 98 -1.15 8.51 12.12
N THR A 99 0.19 8.53 12.11
CA THR A 99 0.96 9.42 12.98
C THR A 99 1.17 10.76 12.26
N PRO A 100 0.61 11.87 12.77
CA PRO A 100 0.77 13.18 12.16
C PRO A 100 2.15 13.71 12.54
N THR A 101 3.21 13.11 12.01
CA THR A 101 4.57 13.57 12.29
C THR A 101 5.55 13.21 11.18
N LEU A 102 6.07 14.28 10.57
CA LEU A 102 7.39 14.39 9.92
C LEU A 102 7.47 13.99 8.42
N ALA A 103 6.91 14.81 7.53
CA ALA A 103 7.48 15.02 6.18
C ALA A 103 7.07 16.32 5.46
N ASP A 104 6.47 17.32 6.14
CA ASP A 104 6.69 18.70 5.71
C ASP A 104 8.05 19.12 6.27
N GLY A 105 9.06 19.10 5.40
CA GLY A 105 10.37 19.66 5.72
C GLY A 105 10.27 21.19 5.86
N ALA A 106 9.92 21.67 7.04
CA ALA A 106 10.19 23.04 7.46
C ALA A 106 10.29 23.13 8.99
N ALA A 107 11.52 23.30 9.48
CA ALA A 107 11.89 23.94 10.74
C ALA A 107 11.30 23.38 12.05
N VAL A 108 12.03 22.47 12.71
CA VAL A 108 12.12 22.50 14.17
C VAL A 108 13.16 23.58 14.53
N GLY A 109 12.69 24.81 14.58
CA GLY A 109 13.38 25.96 15.16
C GLY A 109 12.56 26.46 16.35
N ALA A 110 13.24 26.66 17.48
CA ALA A 110 12.65 26.99 18.76
C ALA A 110 11.74 28.23 18.79
N ASN A 111 10.94 28.28 19.87
CA ASN A 111 10.34 29.43 20.54
C ASN A 111 8.84 29.72 20.28
N GLY A 112 8.13 30.01 21.37
CA GLY A 112 6.68 29.93 21.48
C GLY A 112 5.84 31.08 20.89
N ALA A 113 4.59 31.07 21.35
CA ALA A 113 3.49 32.02 21.18
C ALA A 113 2.43 31.68 20.11
N ALA A 114 1.23 31.42 20.64
CA ALA A 114 -0.12 31.68 20.12
C ALA A 114 -0.26 32.23 18.70
N ASN A 115 -1.07 31.57 17.86
CA ASN A 115 -2.43 32.04 17.52
C ASN A 115 -3.16 30.98 16.67
N GLY A 116 -4.49 30.94 16.78
CA GLY A 116 -5.35 30.05 16.00
C GLY A 116 -5.50 30.46 14.53
N GLY A 117 -6.06 29.55 13.74
CA GLY A 117 -6.65 29.86 12.43
C GLY A 117 -6.04 29.10 11.25
N GLY A 118 -6.69 27.98 10.91
CA GLY A 118 -6.95 27.53 9.54
C GLY A 118 -5.79 27.49 8.53
N ALA A 119 -5.11 26.35 8.42
CA ALA A 119 -4.48 25.86 7.19
C ALA A 119 -3.95 24.43 7.38
N ASN A 120 -4.79 23.39 7.39
CA ASN A 120 -4.25 22.01 7.33
C ASN A 120 -5.20 20.93 6.77
N GLY A 121 -5.92 21.21 5.68
CA GLY A 121 -6.80 20.23 5.04
C GLY A 121 -6.17 19.40 3.92
N ALA A 122 -5.11 19.89 3.28
CA ALA A 122 -4.57 19.28 2.04
C ALA A 122 -3.58 18.13 2.30
N ASN A 123 -2.74 18.23 3.33
CA ASN A 123 -1.73 17.21 3.63
C ASN A 123 -2.33 15.97 4.31
N GLY A 124 -3.42 16.12 5.09
CA GLY A 124 -4.17 14.97 5.61
C GLY A 124 -4.77 14.11 4.51
N GLY A 125 -5.39 14.72 3.49
CA GLY A 125 -6.00 13.99 2.38
C GLY A 125 -5.01 13.20 1.52
N ALA A 126 -3.80 13.73 1.32
CA ALA A 126 -2.72 13.05 0.61
C ALA A 126 -2.20 11.81 1.36
N VAL A 127 -2.00 11.93 2.67
CA VAL A 127 -1.57 10.82 3.53
C VAL A 127 -2.67 9.75 3.60
N ASP A 128 -3.92 10.17 3.79
CA ASP A 128 -5.08 9.27 3.78
C ASP A 128 -5.20 8.52 2.46
N ALA A 129 -5.00 9.19 1.31
CA ALA A 129 -5.04 8.54 0.00
C ALA A 129 -3.96 7.45 -0.15
N PHE A 130 -2.76 7.69 0.38
CA PHE A 130 -1.69 6.67 0.40
C PHE A 130 -2.05 5.49 1.33
N VAL A 131 -2.57 5.78 2.53
CA VAL A 131 -3.01 4.74 3.49
C VAL A 131 -4.12 3.90 2.89
N VAL A 132 -5.11 4.52 2.24
CA VAL A 132 -6.19 3.84 1.50
C VAL A 132 -5.62 2.96 0.39
N ALA A 133 -4.63 3.45 -0.37
CA ALA A 133 -3.98 2.64 -1.39
C ALA A 133 -3.28 1.42 -0.76
N ALA A 134 -2.63 1.58 0.39
CA ALA A 134 -1.96 0.49 1.12
C ALA A 134 -2.97 -0.54 1.65
N VAL A 135 -4.11 -0.09 2.19
CA VAL A 135 -5.22 -0.98 2.59
C VAL A 135 -5.73 -1.80 1.40
N LYS A 136 -5.97 -1.15 0.25
CA LYS A 136 -6.39 -1.83 -0.98
C LYS A 136 -5.32 -2.80 -1.50
N ALA A 137 -4.04 -2.49 -1.31
CA ALA A 137 -2.94 -3.39 -1.64
C ALA A 137 -2.94 -4.64 -0.75
N VAL A 138 -3.11 -4.48 0.56
CA VAL A 138 -3.25 -5.61 1.52
C VAL A 138 -4.44 -6.49 1.15
N GLY A 139 -5.58 -5.87 0.79
CA GLY A 139 -6.76 -6.59 0.32
C GLY A 139 -6.47 -7.49 -0.89
N ARG A 140 -5.82 -6.92 -1.92
CA ARG A 140 -5.39 -7.68 -3.11
C ARG A 140 -4.38 -8.79 -2.79
N VAL A 141 -3.50 -8.58 -1.82
CA VAL A 141 -2.53 -9.61 -1.38
C VAL A 141 -3.26 -10.80 -0.77
N ALA A 142 -4.18 -10.55 0.16
CA ALA A 142 -4.96 -11.58 0.82
C ALA A 142 -5.90 -12.34 -0.13
N GLU A 143 -6.42 -11.70 -1.17
CA GLU A 143 -7.18 -12.39 -2.23
C GLU A 143 -6.31 -13.35 -3.04
N ARG A 144 -5.07 -12.94 -3.35
CA ARG A 144 -4.13 -13.79 -4.10
C ARG A 144 -3.52 -14.89 -3.24
N GLN A 145 -3.51 -14.74 -1.92
CA GLN A 145 -2.79 -15.61 -0.98
C GLN A 145 -3.66 -15.87 0.27
N PRO A 146 -4.45 -16.96 0.30
CA PRO A 146 -5.34 -17.27 1.42
C PRO A 146 -4.58 -17.57 2.72
N ASP A 147 -3.39 -18.16 2.65
CA ASP A 147 -2.58 -18.54 3.82
C ASP A 147 -2.18 -17.36 4.72
N VAL A 148 -2.20 -16.13 4.16
CA VAL A 148 -1.88 -14.91 4.87
C VAL A 148 -3.10 -14.00 5.08
N ALA A 149 -4.28 -14.39 4.57
CA ALA A 149 -5.51 -13.59 4.63
C ALA A 149 -5.89 -13.26 6.08
N ASP A 150 -5.80 -14.22 7.00
CA ASP A 150 -6.14 -14.04 8.42
C ASP A 150 -5.32 -12.93 9.09
N ARG A 151 -4.02 -12.87 8.77
CA ARG A 151 -3.12 -11.83 9.29
C ARG A 151 -3.44 -10.47 8.67
N CYS A 152 -3.83 -10.43 7.40
CA CYS A 152 -4.31 -9.22 6.74
C CYS A 152 -5.58 -8.71 7.40
N VAL A 153 -6.55 -9.58 7.65
CA VAL A 153 -7.82 -9.25 8.31
C VAL A 153 -7.55 -8.66 9.69
N ALA A 154 -6.75 -9.36 10.52
CA ALA A 154 -6.45 -8.92 11.87
C ALA A 154 -5.74 -7.55 11.88
N GLY A 155 -4.80 -7.34 10.95
CA GLY A 155 -4.14 -6.06 10.75
C GLY A 155 -5.13 -4.96 10.38
N LEU A 156 -5.96 -5.18 9.36
CA LEU A 156 -6.96 -4.22 8.88
C LEU A 156 -8.01 -3.87 9.95
N VAL A 157 -8.49 -4.86 10.71
CA VAL A 157 -9.43 -4.62 11.83
C VAL A 157 -8.77 -3.80 12.94
N THR A 158 -7.50 -4.06 13.25
CA THR A 158 -6.76 -3.26 14.25
C THR A 158 -6.60 -1.81 13.79
N LEU A 159 -6.28 -1.61 12.51
CA LEU A 159 -6.16 -0.29 11.91
C LEU A 159 -7.50 0.44 11.96
N LEU A 160 -8.58 -0.20 11.51
CA LEU A 160 -9.93 0.38 11.55
C LEU A 160 -10.34 0.86 12.95
N ARG A 161 -9.96 0.11 14.00
CA ARG A 161 -10.23 0.50 15.40
C ARG A 161 -9.33 1.65 15.90
N ALA A 162 -8.14 1.81 15.32
CA ALA A 162 -7.17 2.83 15.71
C ALA A 162 -7.30 4.13 14.86
N SER A 163 -7.78 4.02 13.62
CA SER A 163 -7.89 5.12 12.67
C SER A 163 -8.96 6.13 13.12
N ARG A 164 -8.61 7.43 13.09
CA ARG A 164 -9.58 8.53 13.25
C ARG A 164 -10.05 9.12 11.92
N SER A 165 -9.46 8.70 10.79
CA SER A 165 -9.84 9.18 9.45
C SER A 165 -11.03 8.39 8.91
N HIS A 166 -12.13 9.11 8.65
CA HIS A 166 -13.34 8.54 8.06
C HIS A 166 -13.08 7.94 6.66
N VAL A 167 -12.09 8.47 5.93
CA VAL A 167 -11.72 8.00 4.59
C VAL A 167 -11.05 6.63 4.67
N VAL A 168 -10.12 6.45 5.61
CA VAL A 168 -9.41 5.18 5.84
C VAL A 168 -10.37 4.12 6.38
N VAL A 169 -11.24 4.49 7.32
CA VAL A 169 -12.27 3.60 7.88
C VAL A 169 -13.23 3.13 6.77
N ALA A 170 -13.75 4.05 5.95
CA ALA A 170 -14.65 3.70 4.85
C ALA A 170 -14.00 2.77 3.82
N ALA A 171 -12.76 3.06 3.39
CA ALA A 171 -12.06 2.22 2.43
C ALA A 171 -11.76 0.81 2.98
N THR A 172 -11.38 0.72 4.25
CA THR A 172 -11.10 -0.56 4.91
C THR A 172 -12.38 -1.38 5.05
N ALA A 173 -13.49 -0.75 5.43
CA ALA A 173 -14.79 -1.40 5.55
C ALA A 173 -15.36 -1.86 4.21
N ASP A 174 -15.25 -1.03 3.17
CA ASP A 174 -15.68 -1.38 1.82
C ASP A 174 -14.89 -2.59 1.27
N MET A 175 -13.58 -2.61 1.50
CA MET A 175 -12.73 -3.77 1.17
C MET A 175 -13.16 -5.04 1.93
N LEU A 176 -13.38 -4.95 3.25
CA LEU A 176 -13.83 -6.08 4.07
C LEU A 176 -15.22 -6.58 3.64
N ARG A 177 -16.16 -5.66 3.37
CA ARG A 177 -17.50 -6.00 2.88
C ARG A 177 -17.42 -6.70 1.52
N THR A 178 -16.65 -6.16 0.59
CA THR A 178 -16.46 -6.75 -0.74
C THR A 178 -15.86 -8.15 -0.63
N ALA A 179 -14.83 -8.33 0.21
CA ALA A 179 -14.21 -9.63 0.45
C ALA A 179 -15.18 -10.66 1.05
N LEU A 180 -16.06 -10.25 1.97
CA LEU A 180 -17.05 -11.12 2.59
C LEU A 180 -18.22 -11.48 1.65
N LEU A 181 -18.74 -10.50 0.89
CA LEU A 181 -19.89 -10.70 0.00
C LEU A 181 -19.55 -11.48 -1.26
N GLN A 182 -18.32 -11.40 -1.77
CA GLN A 182 -17.92 -12.08 -3.00
C GLN A 182 -17.68 -13.59 -2.82
N GLY A 183 -17.68 -14.14 -1.60
CA GLY A 183 -17.58 -15.59 -1.35
C GLY A 183 -16.29 -16.26 -1.88
N ARG A 184 -15.25 -15.48 -2.21
CA ARG A 184 -13.99 -15.99 -2.79
C ARG A 184 -13.07 -16.52 -1.68
N GLY A 185 -13.39 -17.71 -1.17
CA GLY A 185 -12.47 -18.76 -0.67
C GLY A 185 -11.46 -18.49 0.46
N GLY A 186 -11.03 -17.27 0.75
CA GLY A 186 -10.02 -16.98 1.78
C GLY A 186 -10.56 -16.32 3.05
N TRP A 187 -11.68 -15.59 2.94
CA TRP A 187 -12.19 -14.75 4.03
C TRP A 187 -13.42 -15.32 4.75
N ALA A 188 -14.01 -16.40 4.22
CA ALA A 188 -15.29 -16.95 4.69
C ALA A 188 -15.29 -17.46 6.15
N GLY A 189 -14.14 -17.79 6.72
CA GLY A 189 -14.01 -18.20 8.13
C GLY A 189 -13.90 -17.05 9.15
N HIS A 190 -13.88 -15.79 8.70
CA HIS A 190 -13.51 -14.65 9.54
C HIS A 190 -14.72 -13.98 10.19
N ALA A 191 -15.28 -14.64 11.21
CA ALA A 191 -16.41 -14.12 11.99
C ALA A 191 -16.16 -12.69 12.54
N GLU A 192 -14.90 -12.36 12.86
CA GLU A 192 -14.53 -11.04 13.39
C GLU A 192 -14.64 -9.93 12.33
N ALA A 193 -14.25 -10.19 11.08
CA ALA A 193 -14.42 -9.23 9.98
C ALA A 193 -15.90 -8.95 9.73
N ALA A 194 -16.73 -10.01 9.74
CA ALA A 194 -18.17 -9.89 9.59
C ALA A 194 -18.79 -9.09 10.73
N ARG A 195 -18.39 -9.34 11.99
CA ARG A 195 -18.85 -8.56 13.15
C ARG A 195 -18.50 -7.08 13.04
N VAL A 196 -17.28 -6.74 12.62
CA VAL A 196 -16.84 -5.35 12.47
C VAL A 196 -17.62 -4.63 11.35
N VAL A 197 -17.79 -5.28 10.19
CA VAL A 197 -18.56 -4.70 9.08
C VAL A 197 -20.03 -4.52 9.48
N VAL A 198 -20.62 -5.49 10.19
CA VAL A 198 -22.00 -5.39 10.71
C VAL A 198 -22.11 -4.28 11.76
N ALA A 199 -21.17 -4.19 12.72
CA ALA A 199 -21.16 -3.13 13.72
C ALA A 199 -21.08 -1.74 13.08
N MET A 200 -20.22 -1.56 12.08
CA MET A 200 -20.14 -0.30 11.33
C MET A 200 -21.42 0.03 10.56
N PHE A 201 -22.04 -0.97 9.92
CA PHE A 201 -23.31 -0.76 9.22
C PHE A 201 -24.41 -0.38 10.20
N LEU A 202 -24.44 -0.99 11.39
CA LEU A 202 -25.39 -0.66 12.44
C LEU A 202 -25.12 0.74 13.01
N GLU A 203 -23.87 1.09 13.30
CA GLU A 203 -23.49 2.44 13.78
C GLU A 203 -23.80 3.53 12.74
N GLY A 204 -23.54 3.25 11.45
CA GLY A 204 -23.90 4.15 10.34
C GLY A 204 -25.41 4.30 10.17
N LEU A 205 -26.17 3.21 10.27
CA LEU A 205 -27.65 3.23 10.27
C LEU A 205 -28.21 4.01 11.46
N THR A 206 -27.55 3.95 12.63
CA THR A 206 -27.95 4.76 13.80
C THR A 206 -27.61 6.24 13.65
N ALA A 207 -26.57 6.59 12.88
CA ALA A 207 -26.18 7.96 12.62
C ALA A 207 -27.06 8.64 11.54
N GLU A 208 -27.61 7.89 10.58
CA GLU A 208 -28.60 8.41 9.61
C GLU A 208 -30.04 8.48 10.17
N ALA A 209 -30.33 7.79 11.28
CA ALA A 209 -31.65 7.75 11.90
C ALA A 209 -31.86 8.77 13.04
N ALA A 210 -30.89 9.68 13.27
CA ALA A 210 -30.93 10.74 14.29
C ALA A 210 -30.80 12.13 13.65
#